data_AF-A0A7Y3HNQ5-F1
#
_entry.id   AF-A0A7Y3HNQ5-F1
#
_cell.length_a   1.000
_cell.length_b   1.000
_cell.length_c   1.000
_cell.angle_alpha   90.00
_cell.angle_beta   90.00
_cell.angle_gamma   90.00
#
_symmetry.space_group_name_H-M   'P 1'
#
loop_
_entity.id
_entity.type
_entity.pdbx_description
1 polymer ?
#
loop_
_entity_poly.entity_id
_entity_poly.type
_entity_poly.pdbx_seq_one_letter_code
_entity_poly.pdbx_strand_id
1 'polypeptide(L)'
;MKNITKVAILLICFSSSFSFAQKKFSVVGKNITQLNVTYDNQVVAAPGHQIALGITAVSDKKKGFTTKGMLEGRTNWKDFKITVNGGRFEKGYLIILRDPRQIKNHTVKITASPIDNENISETIEIKLNYDTDVVADFSGLDGTDGPDAQRGKTGTNGRDNSNGNGGSGTKGRDGASGVSGKDGKHGFNIAVYATIINDPEYVDPLLKVKVKNLDNGLSHYYLMNAVKNNFKIVTDGGNGGDGGNGGNGGSGGSGGHGSRSGSNGGTAGKGGDGADGGNGGDGGNGGNGGNAGNITIELDPSVKQFSKSLSFSFKGGEAGDRGKAGQAGDYGRAGTGGLGTGRTGRKGMDGISGIEGSNGNDVSEPIIKFSVVDFEW
;
A
#
# COMPACT_ATOMS: atom_id res chain seq x y z
N MET A 1 18.65 49.36 -43.72
CA MET A 1 17.54 48.69 -44.43
C MET A 1 18.11 47.78 -45.50
N LYS A 2 18.22 46.47 -45.26
CA LYS A 2 18.50 45.48 -46.32
C LYS A 2 17.81 44.16 -46.00
N ASN A 3 17.19 43.61 -47.03
CA ASN A 3 16.26 42.49 -47.01
C ASN A 3 16.95 41.24 -47.60
N ILE A 4 16.62 40.08 -47.01
CA ILE A 4 16.49 38.73 -47.62
C ILE A 4 17.79 38.00 -48.06
N THR A 5 18.07 36.82 -47.50
CA THR A 5 17.96 35.45 -48.12
C THR A 5 18.75 34.38 -47.33
N LYS A 6 18.17 33.17 -47.25
CA LYS A 6 18.59 31.93 -46.56
C LYS A 6 20.02 31.44 -46.83
N VAL A 7 20.65 30.84 -45.81
CA VAL A 7 21.55 29.67 -45.95
C VAL A 7 21.26 28.68 -44.82
N ALA A 8 20.90 27.45 -45.18
CA ALA A 8 20.79 26.32 -44.26
C ALA A 8 22.20 25.77 -43.98
N ILE A 9 22.56 25.64 -42.70
CA ILE A 9 23.77 24.92 -42.28
C ILE A 9 23.33 23.65 -41.57
N LEU A 10 23.69 22.54 -42.23
CA LEU A 10 23.59 21.16 -41.80
C LEU A 10 24.45 20.95 -40.55
N LEU A 11 23.85 20.79 -39.37
CA LEU A 11 24.57 20.38 -38.16
C LEU A 11 24.73 18.85 -38.15
N ILE A 12 25.93 18.40 -38.48
CA ILE A 12 26.34 17.01 -38.34
C ILE A 12 26.57 16.73 -36.84
N CYS A 13 25.70 15.92 -36.25
CA CYS A 13 25.88 15.38 -34.89
C CYS A 13 27.10 14.45 -34.85
N PHE A 14 28.23 14.93 -34.35
CA PHE A 14 29.29 14.07 -33.83
C PHE A 14 28.98 13.74 -32.37
N SER A 15 28.35 12.57 -32.15
CA SER A 15 28.23 11.94 -30.84
C SER A 15 29.56 11.30 -30.46
N SER A 16 30.48 12.09 -29.91
CA SER A 16 31.60 11.53 -29.15
C SER A 16 31.14 11.21 -27.73
N SER A 17 30.71 9.96 -27.56
CA SER A 17 30.48 9.34 -26.25
C SER A 17 31.81 9.29 -25.47
N PHE A 18 32.15 10.37 -24.78
CA PHE A 18 33.17 10.33 -23.72
C PHE A 18 32.57 9.56 -22.55
N SER A 19 32.75 8.24 -22.59
CA SER A 19 32.51 7.36 -21.44
C SER A 19 33.59 7.68 -20.40
N PHE A 20 33.24 8.54 -19.44
CA PHE A 20 34.00 8.66 -18.20
C PHE A 20 33.97 7.27 -17.54
N ALA A 21 35.05 6.52 -17.68
CA ALA A 21 35.25 5.29 -16.93
C ALA A 21 35.22 5.65 -15.45
N GLN A 22 34.07 5.50 -14.79
CA GLN A 22 33.97 5.59 -13.36
C GLN A 22 35.01 4.62 -12.80
N LYS A 23 36.04 5.16 -12.13
CA LYS A 23 37.05 4.39 -11.43
C LYS A 23 36.29 3.40 -10.54
N LYS A 24 36.25 2.11 -10.88
CA LYS A 24 35.55 1.10 -10.09
C LYS A 24 36.15 1.10 -8.69
N PHE A 25 35.42 1.62 -7.71
CA PHE A 25 35.76 1.51 -6.28
C PHE A 25 35.36 0.11 -5.80
N SER A 26 36.02 -0.90 -6.37
CA SER A 26 35.75 -2.31 -6.11
C SER A 26 36.94 -2.96 -5.44
N VAL A 27 36.67 -3.87 -4.51
CA VAL A 27 37.70 -4.73 -3.90
C VAL A 27 38.07 -5.92 -4.80
N VAL A 28 37.26 -6.23 -5.81
CA VAL A 28 37.53 -7.33 -6.75
C VAL A 28 38.82 -7.09 -7.53
N GLY A 29 39.67 -8.11 -7.60
CA GLY A 29 41.01 -8.06 -8.19
C GLY A 29 42.00 -7.23 -7.37
N LYS A 30 41.74 -7.01 -6.08
CA LYS A 30 42.66 -6.36 -5.15
C LYS A 30 43.11 -7.35 -4.11
N ASN A 31 44.40 -7.33 -3.82
CA ASN A 31 44.95 -8.07 -2.70
C ASN A 31 44.63 -7.33 -1.40
N ILE A 32 43.46 -7.65 -0.82
CA ILE A 32 43.06 -7.14 0.48
C ILE A 32 43.99 -7.74 1.55
N THR A 33 44.33 -6.97 2.58
CA THR A 33 45.19 -7.39 3.69
C THR A 33 44.56 -7.13 5.05
N GLN A 34 43.57 -6.24 5.11
CA GLN A 34 42.80 -5.95 6.33
C GLN A 34 41.33 -5.82 5.98
N LEU A 35 40.47 -6.34 6.85
CA LEU A 35 39.02 -6.27 6.76
C LEU A 35 38.47 -5.97 8.15
N ASN A 36 37.53 -5.03 8.24
CA ASN A 36 36.82 -4.74 9.48
C ASN A 36 35.34 -4.57 9.16
N VAL A 37 34.51 -5.31 9.89
CA VAL A 37 33.05 -5.20 9.87
C VAL A 37 32.61 -4.38 11.07
N THR A 38 31.87 -3.32 10.78
CA THR A 38 31.31 -2.41 11.77
C THR A 38 29.79 -2.42 11.66
N TYR A 39 29.12 -2.03 12.74
CA TYR A 39 27.68 -1.92 12.78
C TYR A 39 27.29 -0.71 13.63
N ASP A 40 26.07 -0.22 13.42
CA ASP A 40 25.50 0.81 14.27
C ASP A 40 25.16 0.20 15.64
N ASN A 41 25.93 0.55 16.66
CA ASN A 41 25.76 0.04 18.02
C ASN A 41 24.83 0.92 18.88
N GLN A 42 24.26 2.00 18.32
CA GLN A 42 23.30 2.86 19.00
C GLN A 42 21.85 2.42 18.77
N VAL A 43 21.62 1.50 17.85
CA VAL A 43 20.28 0.93 17.58
C VAL A 43 20.00 -0.29 18.44
N VAL A 44 18.71 -0.54 18.67
CA VAL A 44 18.23 -1.71 19.42
C VAL A 44 18.56 -3.00 18.67
N ALA A 45 19.11 -3.97 19.41
CA ALA A 45 19.40 -5.31 18.90
C ALA A 45 18.36 -6.29 19.46
N ALA A 46 17.28 -6.51 18.72
CA ALA A 46 16.20 -7.41 19.12
C ALA A 46 15.60 -8.15 17.90
N PRO A 47 14.87 -9.26 18.10
CA PRO A 47 14.22 -9.99 17.01
C PRO A 47 13.42 -9.07 16.08
N GLY A 48 13.58 -9.25 14.77
CA GLY A 48 12.91 -8.45 13.74
C GLY A 48 13.51 -7.07 13.45
N HIS A 49 14.47 -6.59 14.24
CA HIS A 49 15.10 -5.29 14.02
C HIS A 49 16.12 -5.31 12.89
N GLN A 50 16.42 -4.12 12.37
CA GLN A 50 17.44 -3.90 11.34
C GLN A 50 18.60 -3.10 11.93
N ILE A 51 19.82 -3.55 11.66
CA ILE A 51 21.06 -2.88 12.10
C ILE A 51 21.88 -2.55 10.86
N ALA A 52 22.25 -1.28 10.71
CA ALA A 52 23.11 -0.86 9.62
C ALA A 52 24.52 -1.45 9.78
N LEU A 53 25.08 -1.97 8.70
CA LEU A 53 26.43 -2.52 8.65
C LEU A 53 27.35 -1.65 7.79
N GLY A 54 28.64 -1.75 8.07
CA GLY A 54 29.72 -1.15 7.29
C GLY A 54 30.89 -2.10 7.17
N ILE A 55 31.53 -2.15 6.01
CA ILE A 55 32.79 -2.88 5.83
C ILE A 55 33.85 -1.88 5.37
N THR A 56 34.98 -1.88 6.07
CA THR A 56 36.22 -1.23 5.63
C THR A 56 37.24 -2.29 5.24
N ALA A 57 37.83 -2.17 4.07
CA ALA A 57 38.90 -3.05 3.59
C ALA A 57 40.12 -2.23 3.17
N VAL A 58 41.32 -2.75 3.45
CA VAL A 58 42.59 -2.13 3.04
C VAL A 58 43.37 -3.12 2.19
N SER A 59 43.88 -2.66 1.04
CA SER A 59 44.75 -3.48 0.19
C SER A 59 46.22 -3.41 0.61
N ASP A 60 47.04 -4.33 0.12
CA ASP A 60 48.51 -4.29 0.19
C ASP A 60 49.13 -2.95 -0.25
N LYS A 61 48.53 -2.28 -1.24
CA LYS A 61 48.89 -0.92 -1.71
C LYS A 61 48.39 0.21 -0.81
N LYS A 62 47.94 -0.08 0.42
CA LYS A 62 47.38 0.85 1.40
C LYS A 62 46.17 1.66 0.90
N LYS A 63 45.44 1.14 -0.09
CA LYS A 63 44.21 1.77 -0.59
C LYS A 63 43.02 1.29 0.24
N GLY A 64 42.27 2.23 0.81
CA GLY A 64 41.04 1.97 1.56
C GLY A 64 39.81 1.84 0.66
N PHE A 65 38.89 0.96 1.07
CA PHE A 65 37.59 0.73 0.46
C PHE A 65 36.54 0.69 1.57
N THR A 66 35.45 1.42 1.38
CA THR A 66 34.36 1.47 2.36
C THR A 66 33.04 1.23 1.63
N THR A 67 32.15 0.46 2.25
CA THR A 67 30.85 0.14 1.66
C THR A 67 29.88 1.32 1.70
N LYS A 68 28.94 1.34 0.74
CA LYS A 68 27.82 2.29 0.71
C LYS A 68 26.89 2.08 1.90
N GLY A 69 26.26 3.14 2.40
CA GLY A 69 25.34 3.10 3.54
C GLY A 69 25.94 3.82 4.74
N MET A 70 25.98 3.15 5.89
CA MET A 70 26.44 3.70 7.18
C MET A 70 27.81 4.39 7.10
N LEU A 71 28.75 3.86 6.31
CA LEU A 71 30.10 4.41 6.19
C LEU A 71 30.26 5.43 5.04
N GLU A 72 29.16 5.79 4.36
CA GLU A 72 29.13 6.71 3.22
C GLU A 72 30.13 6.38 2.10
N GLY A 73 30.51 5.11 2.01
CA GLY A 73 31.50 4.62 1.06
C GLY A 73 30.98 4.48 -0.36
N ARG A 74 31.85 4.00 -1.25
CA ARG A 74 31.54 3.82 -2.68
C ARG A 74 31.63 2.36 -3.13
N THR A 75 32.13 1.47 -2.28
CA THR A 75 32.27 0.06 -2.57
C THR A 75 30.93 -0.65 -2.50
N ASN A 76 30.68 -1.52 -3.47
CA ASN A 76 29.41 -2.23 -3.57
C ASN A 76 29.43 -3.45 -2.65
N TRP A 77 28.30 -3.69 -1.99
CA TRP A 77 28.09 -4.87 -1.14
C TRP A 77 28.29 -6.21 -1.86
N LYS A 78 28.05 -6.25 -3.17
CA LYS A 78 28.26 -7.44 -4.01
C LYS A 78 29.72 -7.88 -4.15
N ASP A 79 30.66 -7.02 -3.75
CA ASP A 79 32.08 -7.35 -3.79
C ASP A 79 32.51 -8.17 -2.55
N PHE A 80 31.58 -8.39 -1.61
CA PHE A 80 31.78 -9.17 -0.40
C PHE A 80 30.81 -10.34 -0.35
N LYS A 81 31.29 -11.46 0.21
CA LYS A 81 30.45 -12.56 0.68
C LYS A 81 30.13 -12.30 2.15
N ILE A 82 28.84 -12.27 2.49
CA ILE A 82 28.37 -12.02 3.85
C ILE A 82 27.50 -13.19 4.25
N THR A 83 27.85 -13.84 5.36
CA THR A 83 27.06 -14.88 5.99
C THR A 83 26.59 -14.40 7.35
N VAL A 84 25.34 -14.73 7.69
CA VAL A 84 24.70 -14.31 8.93
C VAL A 84 24.08 -15.53 9.60
N ASN A 85 24.35 -15.73 10.88
CA ASN A 85 23.66 -16.67 11.75
C ASN A 85 22.81 -15.88 12.76
N GLY A 86 21.52 -16.20 12.87
CA GLY A 86 20.55 -15.42 13.66
C GLY A 86 19.89 -14.26 12.90
N GLY A 87 20.13 -14.14 11.59
CA GLY A 87 19.61 -13.05 10.77
C GLY A 87 19.77 -13.30 9.27
N ARG A 88 19.48 -12.28 8.47
CA ARG A 88 19.82 -12.21 7.05
C ARG A 88 20.47 -10.87 6.74
N PHE A 89 21.21 -10.80 5.66
CA PHE A 89 21.78 -9.56 5.16
C PHE A 89 21.03 -9.06 3.93
N GLU A 90 20.68 -7.77 3.90
CA GLU A 90 20.07 -7.13 2.74
C GLU A 90 20.56 -5.68 2.58
N LYS A 91 21.24 -5.39 1.46
CA LYS A 91 21.61 -4.04 1.01
C LYS A 91 22.27 -3.14 2.07
N GLY A 92 23.15 -3.71 2.89
CA GLY A 92 23.88 -2.98 3.93
C GLY A 92 23.23 -3.03 5.31
N TYR A 93 22.15 -3.79 5.46
CA TYR A 93 21.49 -4.02 6.74
C TYR A 93 21.58 -5.48 7.14
N LEU A 94 21.90 -5.72 8.41
CA LEU A 94 21.53 -6.94 9.09
C LEU A 94 20.05 -6.85 9.44
N ILE A 95 19.28 -7.88 9.11
CA ILE A 95 17.89 -8.05 9.54
C ILE A 95 17.83 -9.26 10.47
N ILE A 96 17.64 -9.02 11.76
CA ILE A 96 17.61 -10.06 12.80
C ILE A 96 16.35 -10.91 12.60
N LEU A 97 16.46 -12.24 12.78
CA LEU A 97 15.30 -13.12 12.64
C LEU A 97 14.19 -12.71 13.61
N ARG A 98 12.94 -12.79 13.16
CA ARG A 98 11.77 -12.44 14.00
C ARG A 98 11.49 -13.50 15.06
N ASP A 99 11.74 -14.76 14.74
CA ASP A 99 11.53 -15.88 15.66
C ASP A 99 12.77 -16.05 16.56
N PRO A 100 12.68 -15.72 17.87
CA PRO A 100 13.83 -15.78 18.78
C PRO A 100 14.39 -17.20 18.94
N ARG A 101 13.60 -18.24 18.67
CA ARG A 101 14.03 -19.65 18.76
C ARG A 101 15.10 -20.01 17.73
N GLN A 102 15.17 -19.22 16.65
CA GLN A 102 16.16 -19.40 15.59
C GLN A 102 17.47 -18.64 15.88
N ILE A 103 17.56 -17.92 17.00
CA ILE A 103 18.73 -17.15 17.41
C ILE A 103 19.38 -17.87 18.59
N LYS A 104 20.60 -18.37 18.39
CA LYS A 104 21.32 -19.14 19.41
C LYS A 104 22.06 -18.19 20.35
N ASN A 105 22.03 -18.50 21.65
CA ASN A 105 22.78 -17.78 22.70
C ASN A 105 22.58 -16.25 22.63
N HIS A 106 21.37 -15.81 22.29
CA HIS A 106 21.02 -14.40 22.15
C HIS A 106 21.97 -13.57 21.27
N THR A 107 22.64 -14.21 20.31
CA THR A 107 23.73 -13.60 19.56
C THR A 107 23.52 -13.78 18.05
N VAL A 108 23.70 -12.70 17.31
CA VAL A 108 23.77 -12.71 15.85
C VAL A 108 25.23 -12.66 15.43
N LYS A 109 25.64 -13.62 14.61
CA LYS A 109 27.02 -13.71 14.12
C LYS A 109 27.08 -13.35 12.65
N ILE A 110 27.96 -12.41 12.31
CA ILE A 110 28.18 -11.96 10.94
C ILE A 110 29.61 -12.28 10.57
N THR A 111 29.79 -12.97 9.45
CA THR A 111 31.11 -13.17 8.84
C THR A 111 31.11 -12.54 7.47
N ALA A 112 32.11 -11.71 7.19
CA ALA A 112 32.29 -11.09 5.88
C ALA A 112 33.68 -11.42 5.32
N SER A 113 33.77 -11.58 4.01
CA SER A 113 35.03 -11.71 3.27
C SER A 113 34.92 -11.05 1.90
N PRO A 114 36.01 -10.62 1.25
CA PRO A 114 36.02 -10.33 -0.17
C PRO A 114 35.58 -11.55 -0.98
N ILE A 115 34.82 -11.34 -2.07
CA ILE A 115 34.28 -12.44 -2.87
C ILE A 115 35.33 -13.25 -3.63
N ASP A 116 36.48 -12.64 -3.90
CA ASP A 116 37.61 -13.22 -4.64
C ASP A 116 38.75 -13.72 -3.73
N ASN A 117 38.63 -13.53 -2.41
CA ASN A 117 39.59 -14.03 -1.44
C ASN A 117 38.93 -14.29 -0.07
N GLU A 118 38.33 -15.47 0.09
CA GLU A 118 37.66 -15.88 1.33
C GLU A 118 38.63 -16.19 2.49
N ASN A 119 39.95 -16.29 2.23
CA ASN A 119 40.94 -16.53 3.28
C ASN A 119 41.09 -15.33 4.23
N ILE A 120 40.64 -14.14 3.80
CA ILE A 120 40.57 -12.96 4.63
C ILE A 120 39.10 -12.75 4.99
N SER A 121 38.78 -13.08 6.22
CA SER A 121 37.44 -12.90 6.76
C SER A 121 37.51 -12.19 8.10
N GLU A 122 36.44 -11.46 8.39
CA GLU A 122 36.23 -10.82 9.67
C GLU A 122 34.89 -11.30 10.20
N THR A 123 34.85 -11.55 11.51
CA THR A 123 33.65 -12.07 12.18
C THR A 123 33.34 -11.22 13.39
N ILE A 124 32.12 -10.70 13.42
CA ILE A 124 31.59 -9.96 14.57
C ILE A 124 30.38 -10.68 15.16
N GLU A 125 30.18 -10.50 16.46
CA GLU A 125 29.08 -11.07 17.21
C GLU A 125 28.31 -9.94 17.90
N ILE A 126 27.01 -9.87 17.64
CA ILE A 126 26.12 -8.85 18.19
C ILE A 126 25.20 -9.53 19.20
N LYS A 127 25.38 -9.22 20.48
CA LYS A 127 24.45 -9.63 21.54
C LYS A 127 23.16 -8.83 21.43
N LEU A 128 22.04 -9.52 21.52
CA LEU A 128 20.73 -8.89 21.60
C LEU A 128 20.56 -8.22 22.97
N ASN A 129 19.86 -7.09 23.02
CA ASN A 129 19.53 -6.41 24.28
C ASN A 129 18.04 -6.51 24.62
N TYR A 130 17.19 -6.88 23.67
CA TYR A 130 15.74 -7.05 23.85
C TYR A 130 15.00 -5.80 24.37
N ASP A 131 15.63 -4.63 24.27
CA ASP A 131 15.11 -3.35 24.75
C ASP A 131 14.21 -2.71 23.66
N THR A 132 13.11 -3.40 23.33
CA THR A 132 12.10 -2.95 22.36
C THR A 132 10.69 -3.25 22.83
N ASP A 133 9.77 -2.35 22.52
CA ASP A 133 8.35 -2.66 22.47
C ASP A 133 8.08 -3.70 21.37
N VAL A 134 7.11 -4.57 21.60
CA VAL A 134 6.70 -5.60 20.64
C VAL A 134 5.22 -5.46 20.36
N VAL A 135 4.88 -5.41 19.07
CA VAL A 135 3.49 -5.45 18.60
C VAL A 135 3.26 -6.78 17.90
N ALA A 136 2.36 -7.58 18.45
CA ALA A 136 1.86 -8.81 17.88
C ALA A 136 0.52 -8.51 17.20
N ASP A 137 0.59 -8.20 15.90
CA ASP A 137 -0.54 -7.77 15.09
C ASP A 137 -1.24 -8.96 14.42
N PHE A 138 -2.50 -9.16 14.81
CA PHE A 138 -3.43 -10.16 14.31
C PHE A 138 -4.73 -9.50 13.86
N SER A 139 -4.65 -8.26 13.38
CA SER A 139 -5.80 -7.52 12.89
C SER A 139 -6.33 -8.09 11.59
N GLY A 140 -7.61 -7.86 11.36
CA GLY A 140 -8.25 -8.09 10.08
C GLY A 140 -7.73 -7.09 9.04
N LEU A 141 -7.64 -7.54 7.79
CA LEU A 141 -7.32 -6.67 6.67
C LEU A 141 -8.51 -5.77 6.33
N ASP A 142 -8.22 -4.52 6.00
CA ASP A 142 -9.23 -3.59 5.51
C ASP A 142 -9.86 -4.05 4.19
N GLY A 143 -11.12 -3.69 4.04
CA GLY A 143 -11.85 -3.74 2.80
C GLY A 143 -11.29 -2.75 1.79
N THR A 144 -11.35 -3.10 0.51
CA THR A 144 -10.94 -2.20 -0.56
C THR A 144 -12.13 -1.35 -0.99
N ASP A 145 -11.90 -0.06 -1.21
CA ASP A 145 -12.90 0.83 -1.79
C ASP A 145 -13.37 0.35 -3.15
N GLY A 146 -14.65 0.60 -3.41
CA GLY A 146 -15.27 0.40 -4.69
C GLY A 146 -14.91 1.55 -5.63
N PRO A 147 -14.48 1.28 -6.87
CA PRO A 147 -14.18 2.34 -7.82
C PRO A 147 -15.43 3.15 -8.21
N ASP A 148 -15.22 4.45 -8.36
CA ASP A 148 -16.17 5.38 -8.99
C ASP A 148 -16.48 4.96 -10.42
N ALA A 149 -17.70 5.26 -10.85
CA ALA A 149 -18.19 4.90 -12.16
C ALA A 149 -18.01 5.98 -13.21
N GLN A 150 -17.95 5.52 -14.47
CA GLN A 150 -17.77 6.39 -15.61
C GLN A 150 -19.04 7.18 -15.92
N ARG A 151 -18.83 8.44 -16.30
CA ARG A 151 -19.90 9.31 -16.82
C ARG A 151 -20.44 8.81 -18.16
N GLY A 152 -21.74 8.92 -18.32
CA GLY A 152 -22.44 8.78 -19.59
C GLY A 152 -21.98 9.83 -20.61
N LYS A 153 -21.79 9.40 -21.85
CA LYS A 153 -21.40 10.28 -22.96
C LYS A 153 -22.58 11.14 -23.41
N THR A 154 -22.35 12.44 -23.58
CA THR A 154 -23.31 13.37 -24.18
C THR A 154 -23.64 12.98 -25.62
N GLY A 155 -24.92 13.08 -25.96
CA GLY A 155 -25.45 12.94 -27.30
C GLY A 155 -24.94 14.04 -28.24
N THR A 156 -24.86 13.71 -29.52
CA THR A 156 -24.50 14.66 -30.58
C THR A 156 -25.72 15.41 -31.05
N ASN A 157 -25.57 16.71 -31.29
CA ASN A 157 -26.64 17.50 -31.90
C ASN A 157 -26.91 17.02 -33.34
N GLY A 158 -28.16 17.16 -33.76
CA GLY A 158 -28.57 16.99 -35.12
C GLY A 158 -28.01 18.09 -36.01
N ARG A 159 -27.81 17.78 -37.29
CA ARG A 159 -27.30 18.75 -38.26
C ARG A 159 -28.41 19.67 -38.74
N ASP A 160 -28.12 20.96 -38.82
CA ASP A 160 -29.00 21.92 -39.51
C ASP A 160 -29.04 21.63 -41.01
N ASN A 161 -30.18 21.93 -41.64
CA ASN A 161 -30.35 21.78 -43.08
C ASN A 161 -31.10 22.98 -43.65
N SER A 162 -30.40 23.80 -44.43
CA SER A 162 -30.95 25.01 -45.04
C SER A 162 -31.93 24.72 -46.19
N ASN A 163 -31.91 23.51 -46.75
CA ASN A 163 -32.69 23.11 -47.93
C ASN A 163 -33.55 21.86 -47.65
N GLY A 164 -33.86 21.58 -46.38
CA GLY A 164 -34.65 20.41 -46.01
C GLY A 164 -34.85 20.28 -44.51
N ASN A 165 -35.15 19.07 -44.04
CA ASN A 165 -35.38 18.80 -42.63
C ASN A 165 -34.07 18.84 -41.83
N GLY A 166 -34.13 19.42 -40.63
CA GLY A 166 -33.05 19.33 -39.67
C GLY A 166 -32.91 17.89 -39.15
N GLY A 167 -31.68 17.46 -38.88
CA GLY A 167 -31.41 16.14 -38.32
C GLY A 167 -31.79 16.06 -36.84
N SER A 168 -32.16 14.88 -36.35
CA SER A 168 -32.39 14.68 -34.91
C SER A 168 -31.08 14.60 -34.13
N GLY A 169 -31.10 15.05 -32.88
CA GLY A 169 -30.02 14.78 -31.94
C GLY A 169 -29.96 13.30 -31.56
N THR A 170 -28.83 12.87 -30.98
CA THR A 170 -28.68 11.51 -30.45
C THR A 170 -28.82 11.49 -28.93
N LYS A 171 -29.29 10.37 -28.38
CA LYS A 171 -29.53 10.22 -26.94
C LYS A 171 -28.21 10.35 -26.16
N GLY A 172 -28.27 11.01 -25.01
CA GLY A 172 -27.22 10.89 -24.01
C GLY A 172 -27.14 9.46 -23.47
N ARG A 173 -25.92 8.97 -23.23
CA ARG A 173 -25.74 7.66 -22.59
C ARG A 173 -25.93 7.77 -21.09
N ASP A 174 -26.42 6.71 -20.49
CA ASP A 174 -26.55 6.61 -19.05
C ASP A 174 -25.15 6.56 -18.40
N GLY A 175 -25.05 7.07 -17.18
CA GLY A 175 -23.86 6.87 -16.35
C GLY A 175 -23.83 5.44 -15.81
N ALA A 176 -22.62 4.93 -15.57
CA ALA A 176 -22.46 3.61 -14.96
C ALA A 176 -22.69 3.68 -13.44
N SER A 177 -23.07 2.56 -12.82
CA SER A 177 -23.16 2.48 -11.36
C SER A 177 -21.78 2.31 -10.73
N GLY A 178 -21.57 2.97 -9.59
CA GLY A 178 -20.40 2.80 -8.75
C GLY A 178 -20.33 1.38 -8.20
N VAL A 179 -19.11 0.92 -7.91
CA VAL A 179 -18.89 -0.41 -7.37
C VAL A 179 -18.96 -0.34 -5.84
N SER A 180 -19.51 -1.35 -5.18
CA SER A 180 -19.51 -1.40 -3.72
C SER A 180 -18.10 -1.59 -3.17
N GLY A 181 -17.84 -0.99 -2.01
CA GLY A 181 -16.67 -1.30 -1.21
C GLY A 181 -16.74 -2.73 -0.68
N LYS A 182 -15.58 -3.31 -0.38
CA LYS A 182 -15.51 -4.66 0.22
C LYS A 182 -15.58 -4.56 1.73
N ASP A 183 -16.10 -5.61 2.36
CA ASP A 183 -16.06 -5.74 3.81
C ASP A 183 -14.61 -5.87 4.32
N GLY A 184 -14.36 -5.28 5.48
CA GLY A 184 -13.17 -5.54 6.28
C GLY A 184 -13.19 -6.97 6.84
N LYS A 185 -12.01 -7.56 6.98
CA LYS A 185 -11.86 -8.89 7.57
C LYS A 185 -11.92 -8.83 9.09
N HIS A 186 -12.35 -9.92 9.69
CA HIS A 186 -12.29 -10.07 11.14
C HIS A 186 -10.84 -10.13 11.63
N GLY A 187 -10.59 -9.60 12.81
CA GLY A 187 -9.36 -9.88 13.55
C GLY A 187 -9.30 -11.36 13.93
N PHE A 188 -8.09 -11.91 14.06
CA PHE A 188 -7.94 -13.33 14.35
C PHE A 188 -8.27 -13.64 15.81
N ASN A 189 -8.91 -14.79 16.03
CA ASN A 189 -9.02 -15.35 17.37
C ASN A 189 -7.65 -15.91 17.79
N ILE A 190 -7.19 -15.58 19.00
CA ILE A 190 -5.87 -15.98 19.47
C ILE A 190 -5.88 -16.53 20.89
N ALA A 191 -4.90 -17.39 21.18
CA ALA A 191 -4.51 -17.76 22.53
C ALA A 191 -3.10 -17.24 22.83
N VAL A 192 -2.95 -16.57 23.96
CA VAL A 192 -1.69 -15.95 24.41
C VAL A 192 -1.19 -16.70 25.63
N TYR A 193 0.06 -17.14 25.57
CA TYR A 193 0.79 -17.80 26.65
C TYR A 193 2.04 -17.00 26.97
N ALA A 194 2.28 -16.67 28.23
CA ALA A 194 3.49 -15.96 28.61
C ALA A 194 4.08 -16.42 29.94
N THR A 195 5.41 -16.32 30.04
CA THR A 195 6.18 -16.62 31.24
C THR A 195 7.41 -15.71 31.34
N ILE A 196 7.99 -15.59 32.53
CA ILE A 196 9.21 -14.83 32.78
C ILE A 196 10.42 -15.75 32.79
N ILE A 197 11.48 -15.33 32.09
CA ILE A 197 12.79 -15.97 32.09
C ILE A 197 13.79 -15.07 32.79
N ASN A 198 14.51 -15.63 33.77
CA ASN A 198 15.67 -15.00 34.37
C ASN A 198 16.92 -15.60 33.73
N ASP A 199 17.44 -14.95 32.70
CA ASP A 199 18.64 -15.39 32.01
C ASP A 199 19.88 -14.72 32.65
N PRO A 200 20.91 -15.47 33.07
CA PRO A 200 22.10 -14.90 33.71
C PRO A 200 22.88 -13.88 32.85
N GLU A 201 22.71 -13.88 31.53
CA GLU A 201 23.31 -12.88 30.65
C GLU A 201 22.64 -11.51 30.75
N TYR A 202 21.44 -11.43 31.33
CA TYR A 202 20.64 -10.22 31.43
C TYR A 202 20.37 -9.84 32.88
N VAL A 203 20.49 -8.54 33.16
CA VAL A 203 20.15 -7.99 34.48
C VAL A 203 18.64 -7.98 34.68
N ASP A 204 17.90 -7.61 33.64
CA ASP A 204 16.44 -7.54 33.66
C ASP A 204 15.84 -8.88 33.20
N PRO A 205 14.72 -9.31 33.80
CA PRO A 205 13.99 -10.49 33.33
C PRO A 205 13.45 -10.30 31.91
N LEU A 206 13.41 -11.39 31.16
CA LEU A 206 12.81 -11.42 29.82
C LEU A 206 11.40 -12.00 29.87
N LEU A 207 10.49 -11.40 29.11
CA LEU A 207 9.15 -11.92 28.86
C LEU A 207 9.18 -12.82 27.62
N LYS A 208 8.90 -14.11 27.82
CA LYS A 208 8.72 -15.10 26.75
C LYS A 208 7.24 -15.22 26.45
N VAL A 209 6.85 -15.01 25.19
CA VAL A 209 5.44 -15.06 24.76
C VAL A 209 5.28 -16.01 23.57
N LYS A 210 4.24 -16.82 23.60
CA LYS A 210 3.70 -17.56 22.47
C LYS A 210 2.29 -17.08 22.18
N VAL A 211 2.02 -16.70 20.94
CA VAL A 211 0.67 -16.36 20.47
C VAL A 211 0.26 -17.38 19.42
N LYS A 212 -0.80 -18.15 19.70
CA LYS A 212 -1.38 -19.12 18.77
C LYS A 212 -2.60 -18.51 18.11
N ASN A 213 -2.57 -18.39 16.79
CA ASN A 213 -3.73 -18.08 15.99
C ASN A 213 -4.66 -19.30 16.00
N LEU A 214 -5.87 -19.13 16.54
CA LEU A 214 -6.85 -20.20 16.70
C LEU A 214 -7.60 -20.50 15.40
N ASP A 215 -7.59 -19.57 14.45
CA ASP A 215 -8.29 -19.72 13.17
C ASP A 215 -7.47 -20.57 12.19
N ASN A 216 -6.15 -20.46 12.20
CA ASN A 216 -5.26 -21.22 11.30
C ASN A 216 -4.26 -22.16 12.02
N GLY A 217 -4.19 -22.13 13.35
CA GLY A 217 -3.34 -22.99 14.16
C GLY A 217 -1.86 -22.57 14.25
N LEU A 218 -1.43 -21.53 13.52
CA LEU A 218 -0.04 -21.07 13.52
C LEU A 218 0.34 -20.41 14.85
N SER A 219 1.59 -20.59 15.27
CA SER A 219 2.12 -19.99 16.49
C SER A 219 3.26 -19.03 16.19
N HIS A 220 3.24 -17.89 16.87
CA HIS A 220 4.27 -16.85 16.83
C HIS A 220 4.94 -16.75 18.20
N TYR A 221 6.24 -16.50 18.21
CA TYR A 221 7.05 -16.52 19.42
C TYR A 221 7.81 -15.20 19.55
N TYR A 222 7.85 -14.69 20.77
CA TYR A 222 8.44 -13.39 21.08
C TYR A 222 9.26 -13.48 22.37
N LEU A 223 10.32 -12.67 22.42
CA LEU A 223 11.17 -12.48 23.58
C LEU A 223 11.53 -11.00 23.67
N MET A 224 11.35 -10.40 24.84
CA MET A 224 11.61 -8.98 25.09
C MET A 224 12.00 -8.75 26.55
N ASN A 225 12.62 -7.63 26.88
CA ASN A 225 12.83 -7.23 28.26
C ASN A 225 11.49 -6.84 28.92
N ALA A 226 11.14 -7.51 30.02
CA ALA A 226 9.83 -7.41 30.67
C ALA A 226 9.62 -6.10 31.46
N VAL A 227 10.71 -5.43 31.86
CA VAL A 227 10.70 -4.25 32.74
C VAL A 227 10.58 -2.97 31.93
N LYS A 228 11.35 -2.87 30.84
CA LYS A 228 11.53 -1.61 30.10
C LYS A 228 10.51 -1.38 28.98
N ASN A 229 9.82 -2.43 28.55
CA ASN A 229 9.08 -2.41 27.29
C ASN A 229 7.67 -2.98 27.43
N ASN A 230 6.84 -2.71 26.42
CA ASN A 230 5.45 -3.14 26.34
C ASN A 230 5.25 -4.18 25.22
N PHE A 231 4.46 -5.21 25.53
CA PHE A 231 3.93 -6.17 24.59
C PHE A 231 2.49 -5.81 24.27
N LYS A 232 2.25 -5.31 23.05
CA LYS A 232 0.92 -5.00 22.55
C LYS A 232 0.41 -6.12 21.67
N ILE A 233 -0.80 -6.59 21.95
CA ILE A 233 -1.51 -7.58 21.15
C ILE A 233 -2.68 -6.89 20.49
N VAL A 234 -2.83 -7.07 19.17
CA VAL A 234 -3.89 -6.42 18.39
C VAL A 234 -4.68 -7.48 17.64
N THR A 235 -5.98 -7.54 17.87
CA THR A 235 -6.94 -8.39 17.16
C THR A 235 -8.09 -7.56 16.61
N ASP A 236 -7.80 -6.31 16.23
CA ASP A 236 -8.81 -5.40 15.70
C ASP A 236 -9.40 -5.95 14.39
N GLY A 237 -10.66 -5.67 14.12
CA GLY A 237 -11.22 -5.93 12.80
C GLY A 237 -10.77 -4.89 11.78
N GLY A 238 -10.66 -5.29 10.52
CA GLY A 238 -10.35 -4.37 9.43
C GLY A 238 -11.55 -3.47 9.11
N ASN A 239 -11.30 -2.27 8.63
CA ASN A 239 -12.35 -1.33 8.23
C ASN A 239 -13.03 -1.80 6.94
N GLY A 240 -14.30 -1.46 6.73
CA GLY A 240 -14.98 -1.61 5.46
C GLY A 240 -14.46 -0.61 4.44
N GLY A 241 -14.42 -0.99 3.17
CA GLY A 241 -14.07 -0.07 2.08
C GLY A 241 -15.26 0.80 1.67
N ASP A 242 -15.00 2.00 1.17
CA ASP A 242 -16.04 2.93 0.73
C ASP A 242 -16.71 2.46 -0.57
N GLY A 243 -17.99 2.78 -0.75
CA GLY A 243 -18.70 2.60 -2.01
C GLY A 243 -18.33 3.65 -3.04
N GLY A 244 -18.10 3.23 -4.29
CA GLY A 244 -17.81 4.12 -5.41
C GLY A 244 -19.03 4.94 -5.83
N ASN A 245 -18.81 6.17 -6.28
CA ASN A 245 -19.87 7.04 -6.76
C ASN A 245 -20.41 6.60 -8.13
N GLY A 246 -21.71 6.77 -8.32
CA GLY A 246 -22.37 6.59 -9.61
C GLY A 246 -21.97 7.66 -10.62
N GLY A 247 -21.84 7.26 -11.89
CA GLY A 247 -21.51 8.17 -12.98
C GLY A 247 -22.70 9.03 -13.36
N ASN A 248 -22.48 10.30 -13.69
CA ASN A 248 -23.57 11.15 -14.19
C ASN A 248 -24.01 10.70 -15.60
N GLY A 249 -25.29 10.82 -15.91
CA GLY A 249 -25.81 10.65 -17.27
C GLY A 249 -25.28 11.71 -18.22
N GLY A 250 -25.14 11.35 -19.50
CA GLY A 250 -24.82 12.28 -20.57
C GLY A 250 -26.06 13.03 -21.02
N SER A 251 -25.94 14.32 -21.38
CA SER A 251 -27.09 15.07 -21.90
C SER A 251 -27.49 14.60 -23.31
N GLY A 252 -28.75 14.75 -23.69
CA GLY A 252 -29.24 14.49 -25.03
C GLY A 252 -28.82 15.56 -26.03
N GLY A 253 -28.55 15.15 -27.27
CA GLY A 253 -28.26 16.07 -28.36
C GLY A 253 -29.51 16.85 -28.77
N SER A 254 -29.35 18.14 -29.06
CA SER A 254 -30.43 18.97 -29.61
C SER A 254 -30.72 18.62 -31.06
N GLY A 255 -31.96 18.81 -31.50
CA GLY A 255 -32.35 18.66 -32.91
C GLY A 255 -31.86 19.84 -33.74
N GLY A 256 -31.42 19.56 -34.97
CA GLY A 256 -31.00 20.58 -35.93
C GLY A 256 -32.18 21.34 -36.51
N HIS A 257 -31.94 22.57 -36.94
CA HIS A 257 -32.95 23.41 -37.59
C HIS A 257 -33.17 23.00 -39.04
N GLY A 258 -34.43 22.96 -39.47
CA GLY A 258 -34.80 22.79 -40.87
C GLY A 258 -34.99 24.12 -41.58
N SER A 259 -35.10 24.07 -42.92
CA SER A 259 -35.29 25.26 -43.74
C SER A 259 -36.56 26.05 -43.34
N ARG A 260 -36.43 27.35 -43.07
CA ARG A 260 -37.55 28.24 -42.70
C ARG A 260 -38.43 28.65 -43.88
N SER A 261 -37.84 28.68 -45.08
CA SER A 261 -38.49 29.06 -46.32
C SER A 261 -37.61 28.54 -47.44
N GLY A 262 -38.23 27.96 -48.48
CA GLY A 262 -37.55 27.37 -49.62
C GLY A 262 -36.71 28.36 -50.42
N SER A 263 -35.52 28.73 -49.95
CA SER A 263 -34.61 29.56 -50.74
C SER A 263 -34.07 28.73 -51.91
N ASN A 264 -34.10 29.31 -53.12
CA ASN A 264 -33.73 28.69 -54.41
C ASN A 264 -34.57 27.46 -54.81
N GLY A 265 -35.89 27.47 -54.58
CA GLY A 265 -36.78 26.42 -55.07
C GLY A 265 -36.79 25.12 -54.24
N GLY A 266 -36.12 25.12 -53.07
CA GLY A 266 -36.23 24.04 -52.09
C GLY A 266 -37.58 24.04 -51.37
N THR A 267 -37.94 22.94 -50.73
CA THR A 267 -39.13 22.87 -49.84
C THR A 267 -38.76 23.34 -48.43
N ALA A 268 -39.70 23.98 -47.73
CA ALA A 268 -39.52 24.26 -46.31
C ALA A 268 -39.31 22.93 -45.55
N GLY A 269 -38.50 22.96 -44.49
CA GLY A 269 -38.17 21.78 -43.69
C GLY A 269 -38.80 21.79 -42.32
N LYS A 270 -38.96 20.61 -41.70
CA LYS A 270 -39.23 20.48 -40.26
C LYS A 270 -37.93 20.56 -39.48
N GLY A 271 -37.98 21.09 -38.26
CA GLY A 271 -36.89 20.94 -37.31
C GLY A 271 -36.73 19.49 -36.86
N GLY A 272 -35.50 19.08 -36.57
CA GLY A 272 -35.21 17.75 -36.04
C GLY A 272 -35.58 17.62 -34.56
N ASP A 273 -35.74 16.39 -34.09
CA ASP A 273 -36.07 16.12 -32.70
C ASP A 273 -34.83 16.28 -31.80
N GLY A 274 -35.03 16.88 -30.64
CA GLY A 274 -34.09 16.77 -29.53
C GLY A 274 -34.18 15.38 -28.90
N ALA A 275 -33.05 14.87 -28.44
CA ALA A 275 -32.96 13.54 -27.86
C ALA A 275 -32.99 13.57 -26.33
N ASP A 276 -33.32 12.44 -25.73
CA ASP A 276 -33.38 12.30 -24.27
C ASP A 276 -31.96 12.33 -23.65
N GLY A 277 -31.88 12.82 -22.42
CA GLY A 277 -30.72 12.64 -21.58
C GLY A 277 -30.58 11.20 -21.10
N GLY A 278 -29.36 10.81 -20.72
CA GLY A 278 -29.09 9.55 -20.05
C GLY A 278 -29.41 9.64 -18.56
N ASN A 279 -29.71 8.51 -17.95
CA ASN A 279 -29.88 8.41 -16.50
C ASN A 279 -28.52 8.51 -15.78
N GLY A 280 -28.51 9.00 -14.54
CA GLY A 280 -27.38 8.83 -13.65
C GLY A 280 -27.27 7.37 -13.19
N GLY A 281 -26.05 6.92 -12.92
CA GLY A 281 -25.81 5.61 -12.33
C GLY A 281 -25.95 5.64 -10.81
N ASP A 282 -26.20 4.48 -10.22
CA ASP A 282 -26.34 4.34 -8.77
C ASP A 282 -24.96 4.39 -8.08
N GLY A 283 -24.91 4.83 -6.84
CA GLY A 283 -23.72 4.69 -6.00
C GLY A 283 -23.56 3.27 -5.46
N GLY A 284 -22.32 2.82 -5.28
CA GLY A 284 -22.00 1.56 -4.62
C GLY A 284 -22.26 1.63 -3.12
N ASN A 285 -22.51 0.48 -2.50
CA ASN A 285 -22.63 0.41 -1.03
C ASN A 285 -21.25 0.45 -0.37
N GLY A 286 -21.18 0.97 0.84
CA GLY A 286 -20.02 0.81 1.72
C GLY A 286 -19.91 -0.63 2.21
N GLY A 287 -18.68 -1.08 2.43
CA GLY A 287 -18.38 -2.37 3.04
C GLY A 287 -18.60 -2.33 4.55
N ASN A 288 -18.93 -3.47 5.15
CA ASN A 288 -19.01 -3.59 6.61
C ASN A 288 -17.61 -3.65 7.22
N GLY A 289 -17.46 -3.11 8.42
CA GLY A 289 -16.28 -3.34 9.25
C GLY A 289 -16.22 -4.78 9.78
N GLY A 290 -15.01 -5.30 9.92
CA GLY A 290 -14.78 -6.61 10.51
C GLY A 290 -14.95 -6.58 12.03
N ASN A 291 -15.54 -7.61 12.62
CA ASN A 291 -15.47 -7.83 14.07
C ASN A 291 -14.02 -8.00 14.56
N ALA A 292 -13.79 -7.61 15.81
CA ALA A 292 -12.57 -7.96 16.52
C ALA A 292 -12.46 -9.47 16.77
N GLY A 293 -11.22 -9.95 16.88
CA GLY A 293 -10.90 -11.32 17.24
C GLY A 293 -10.86 -11.52 18.75
N ASN A 294 -11.32 -12.68 19.22
CA ASN A 294 -11.30 -13.03 20.64
C ASN A 294 -9.88 -13.35 21.11
N ILE A 295 -9.55 -12.93 22.34
CA ILE A 295 -8.26 -13.21 22.97
C ILE A 295 -8.50 -14.09 24.20
N THR A 296 -7.90 -15.29 24.23
CA THR A 296 -7.78 -16.12 25.44
C THR A 296 -6.38 -15.96 26.00
N ILE A 297 -6.26 -15.63 27.29
CA ILE A 297 -4.96 -15.34 27.89
C ILE A 297 -4.70 -16.31 29.05
N GLU A 298 -3.56 -16.99 28.97
CA GLU A 298 -3.04 -17.84 30.03
C GLU A 298 -1.62 -17.39 30.39
N LEU A 299 -1.43 -16.88 31.61
CA LEU A 299 -0.17 -16.33 32.07
C LEU A 299 0.39 -17.15 33.22
N ASP A 300 1.70 -17.43 33.18
CA ASP A 300 2.40 -17.94 34.34
C ASP A 300 2.29 -16.93 35.51
N PRO A 301 2.15 -17.37 36.78
CA PRO A 301 2.10 -16.46 37.92
C PRO A 301 3.28 -15.50 38.02
N SER A 302 4.46 -15.84 37.49
CA SER A 302 5.63 -14.96 37.41
C SER A 302 5.39 -13.68 36.61
N VAL A 303 4.44 -13.69 35.68
CA VAL A 303 4.10 -12.52 34.84
C VAL A 303 3.27 -11.49 35.59
N LYS A 304 2.65 -11.83 36.75
CA LYS A 304 1.73 -10.93 37.47
C LYS A 304 2.31 -9.53 37.73
N GLN A 305 3.58 -9.46 38.12
CA GLN A 305 4.28 -8.21 38.42
C GLN A 305 4.56 -7.35 37.15
N PHE A 306 4.52 -7.96 35.96
CA PHE A 306 4.73 -7.33 34.66
C PHE A 306 3.44 -7.22 33.84
N SER A 307 2.28 -7.47 34.45
CA SER A 307 0.97 -7.39 33.76
C SER A 307 0.73 -6.02 33.09
N LYS A 308 1.29 -4.94 33.65
CA LYS A 308 1.22 -3.59 33.06
C LYS A 308 2.00 -3.45 31.76
N SER A 309 2.99 -4.30 31.53
CA SER A 309 3.74 -4.37 30.29
C SER A 309 2.94 -5.06 29.18
N LEU A 310 1.76 -5.63 29.47
CA LEU A 310 0.87 -6.23 28.48
C LEU A 310 -0.28 -5.28 28.16
N SER A 311 -0.51 -5.04 26.86
CA SER A 311 -1.64 -4.24 26.39
C SER A 311 -2.36 -4.95 25.25
N PHE A 312 -3.67 -4.70 25.12
CA PHE A 312 -4.55 -5.40 24.19
C PHE A 312 -5.41 -4.40 23.44
N SER A 313 -5.59 -4.62 22.13
CA SER A 313 -6.54 -3.91 21.27
C SER A 313 -7.39 -4.95 20.56
N PHE A 314 -8.70 -4.78 20.63
CA PHE A 314 -9.68 -5.76 20.17
C PHE A 314 -10.98 -5.06 19.75
N LYS A 315 -10.85 -4.02 18.92
CA LYS A 315 -11.96 -3.20 18.43
C LYS A 315 -12.49 -3.70 17.09
N GLY A 316 -13.78 -3.60 16.87
CA GLY A 316 -14.38 -3.77 15.54
C GLY A 316 -13.88 -2.69 14.59
N GLY A 317 -13.75 -3.05 13.32
CA GLY A 317 -13.43 -2.10 12.25
C GLY A 317 -14.61 -1.17 11.97
N GLU A 318 -14.32 0.00 11.43
CA GLU A 318 -15.33 0.98 11.03
C GLU A 318 -16.00 0.57 9.72
N ALA A 319 -17.25 1.00 9.53
CA ALA A 319 -17.96 0.85 8.26
C ALA A 319 -17.35 1.73 7.16
N GLY A 320 -17.44 1.26 5.92
CA GLY A 320 -17.20 2.09 4.75
C GLY A 320 -18.39 2.99 4.44
N ASP A 321 -18.11 4.17 3.90
CA ASP A 321 -19.10 5.14 3.47
C ASP A 321 -19.84 4.67 2.22
N ARG A 322 -21.06 5.18 2.03
CA ARG A 322 -21.83 4.95 0.80
C ARG A 322 -21.34 5.79 -0.38
N GLY A 323 -21.39 5.21 -1.57
CA GLY A 323 -21.23 5.92 -2.82
C GLY A 323 -22.42 6.82 -3.13
N LYS A 324 -22.16 8.01 -3.68
CA LYS A 324 -23.20 8.97 -4.07
C LYS A 324 -23.81 8.58 -5.41
N ALA A 325 -25.08 8.93 -5.60
CA ALA A 325 -25.76 8.80 -6.89
C ALA A 325 -25.16 9.71 -7.96
N GLY A 326 -25.15 9.21 -9.20
CA GLY A 326 -24.94 10.02 -10.38
C GLY A 326 -26.17 10.86 -10.73
N GLN A 327 -25.97 12.07 -11.23
CA GLN A 327 -27.03 12.95 -11.70
C GLN A 327 -27.47 12.59 -13.12
N ALA A 328 -28.74 12.79 -13.43
CA ALA A 328 -29.31 12.67 -14.77
C ALA A 328 -28.69 13.65 -15.77
N GLY A 329 -28.57 13.20 -17.01
CA GLY A 329 -28.33 14.06 -18.15
C GLY A 329 -29.56 14.88 -18.53
N ASP A 330 -29.32 16.10 -18.97
CA ASP A 330 -30.36 16.99 -19.48
C ASP A 330 -30.88 16.54 -20.85
N TYR A 331 -32.05 17.02 -21.24
CA TYR A 331 -32.63 16.75 -22.56
C TYR A 331 -32.06 17.67 -23.65
N GLY A 332 -32.08 17.15 -24.88
CA GLY A 332 -31.86 17.93 -26.09
C GLY A 332 -33.10 18.72 -26.49
N ARG A 333 -32.92 19.98 -26.89
CA ARG A 333 -34.02 20.84 -27.36
C ARG A 333 -34.42 20.48 -28.79
N ALA A 334 -35.69 20.69 -29.13
CA ALA A 334 -36.16 20.55 -30.50
C ALA A 334 -35.53 21.58 -31.45
N GLY A 335 -35.25 21.15 -32.68
CA GLY A 335 -34.97 22.05 -33.79
C GLY A 335 -36.25 22.72 -34.31
N THR A 336 -36.08 23.82 -35.04
CA THR A 336 -37.18 24.59 -35.65
C THR A 336 -37.08 24.57 -37.17
N GLY A 337 -38.20 24.58 -37.89
CA GLY A 337 -38.22 24.73 -39.35
C GLY A 337 -39.54 25.32 -39.86
N GLY A 338 -39.60 25.68 -41.13
CA GLY A 338 -40.77 26.32 -41.75
C GLY A 338 -42.02 25.44 -41.79
N LEU A 339 -41.86 24.12 -41.73
CA LEU A 339 -42.97 23.16 -41.64
C LEU A 339 -43.27 22.68 -40.22
N GLY A 340 -42.61 23.24 -39.20
CA GLY A 340 -42.85 22.93 -37.79
C GLY A 340 -41.58 22.64 -36.98
N THR A 341 -41.76 22.58 -35.67
CA THR A 341 -40.73 22.24 -34.68
C THR A 341 -40.67 20.74 -34.43
N GLY A 342 -39.48 20.22 -34.17
CA GLY A 342 -39.32 18.85 -33.66
C GLY A 342 -39.85 18.71 -32.23
N ARG A 343 -39.72 17.50 -31.67
CA ARG A 343 -40.00 17.20 -30.27
C ARG A 343 -38.77 17.50 -29.40
N THR A 344 -39.00 18.03 -28.20
CA THR A 344 -37.94 18.17 -27.18
C THR A 344 -37.77 16.83 -26.45
N GLY A 345 -36.52 16.45 -26.15
CA GLY A 345 -36.23 15.24 -25.39
C GLY A 345 -36.69 15.32 -23.93
N ARG A 346 -36.49 14.25 -23.18
CA ARG A 346 -36.74 14.16 -21.74
C ARG A 346 -35.46 14.10 -20.94
N LYS A 347 -35.46 14.70 -19.74
CA LYS A 347 -34.36 14.55 -18.79
C LYS A 347 -34.28 13.09 -18.36
N GLY A 348 -33.06 12.59 -18.11
CA GLY A 348 -32.89 11.31 -17.43
C GLY A 348 -33.38 11.35 -15.98
N MET A 349 -33.23 10.22 -15.29
CA MET A 349 -33.44 10.10 -13.85
C MET A 349 -32.11 10.09 -13.12
N ASP A 350 -32.05 10.72 -11.94
CA ASP A 350 -30.89 10.61 -11.05
C ASP A 350 -30.78 9.17 -10.54
N GLY A 351 -29.57 8.71 -10.28
CA GLY A 351 -29.34 7.42 -9.63
C GLY A 351 -29.75 7.44 -8.16
N ILE A 352 -29.58 6.29 -7.50
CA ILE A 352 -29.80 6.11 -6.07
C ILE A 352 -28.43 6.03 -5.38
N SER A 353 -28.27 6.70 -4.22
CA SER A 353 -27.03 6.57 -3.45
C SER A 353 -26.99 5.21 -2.78
N GLY A 354 -25.78 4.68 -2.58
CA GLY A 354 -25.60 3.42 -1.87
C GLY A 354 -26.03 3.49 -0.41
N ILE A 355 -25.86 2.36 0.27
CA ILE A 355 -26.09 2.22 1.71
C ILE A 355 -24.72 2.18 2.41
N GLU A 356 -24.63 2.81 3.57
CA GLU A 356 -23.44 2.78 4.43
C GLU A 356 -23.24 1.37 4.97
N GLY A 357 -21.98 0.98 5.20
CA GLY A 357 -21.69 -0.28 5.88
C GLY A 357 -22.15 -0.26 7.34
N SER A 358 -22.01 -1.40 8.02
CA SER A 358 -22.14 -1.50 9.47
C SER A 358 -20.78 -1.66 10.13
N ASN A 359 -20.58 -1.02 11.29
CA ASN A 359 -19.36 -1.21 12.08
C ASN A 359 -19.25 -2.67 12.54
N GLY A 360 -18.01 -3.15 12.65
CA GLY A 360 -17.70 -4.40 13.29
C GLY A 360 -17.97 -4.34 14.79
N ASN A 361 -18.18 -5.51 15.39
CA ASN A 361 -18.35 -5.61 16.83
C ASN A 361 -17.00 -5.65 17.54
N ASP A 362 -16.88 -4.86 18.61
CA ASP A 362 -15.87 -5.04 19.64
C ASP A 362 -16.09 -6.39 20.35
N VAL A 363 -15.03 -6.95 20.92
CA VAL A 363 -15.15 -8.07 21.86
C VAL A 363 -15.01 -7.58 23.30
N SER A 364 -15.56 -8.36 24.23
CA SER A 364 -15.39 -8.09 25.65
C SER A 364 -13.91 -8.22 26.06
N GLU A 365 -13.53 -7.54 27.15
CA GLU A 365 -12.19 -7.66 27.70
C GLU A 365 -11.80 -9.15 27.89
N PRO A 366 -10.55 -9.51 27.55
CA PRO A 366 -10.13 -10.89 27.61
C PRO A 366 -10.08 -11.40 29.04
N ILE A 367 -10.55 -12.63 29.24
CA ILE A 367 -10.44 -13.31 30.53
C ILE A 367 -8.99 -13.76 30.71
N ILE A 368 -8.29 -13.13 31.65
CA ILE A 368 -6.92 -13.49 32.02
C ILE A 368 -6.96 -14.60 33.06
N LYS A 369 -6.39 -15.77 32.71
CA LYS A 369 -6.19 -16.87 33.64
C LYS A 369 -4.72 -16.94 34.03
N PHE A 370 -4.46 -17.12 35.33
CA PHE A 370 -3.13 -17.41 35.83
C PHE A 370 -3.04 -18.89 36.21
N SER A 371 -2.18 -19.62 35.54
CA SER A 371 -1.90 -21.04 35.74
C SER A 371 -0.43 -21.29 35.43
N VAL A 372 0.13 -22.40 35.91
CA VAL A 372 1.49 -22.78 35.53
C VAL A 372 1.50 -23.00 34.02
N VAL A 373 2.22 -22.14 33.31
CA VAL A 373 2.30 -22.16 31.85
C VAL A 373 3.70 -22.61 31.51
N ASP A 374 3.81 -23.88 31.12
CA ASP A 374 5.03 -24.41 30.53
C ASP A 374 4.77 -24.67 29.04
N PHE A 375 5.37 -23.85 28.20
CA PHE A 375 5.44 -24.11 26.77
C PHE A 375 6.90 -24.17 26.34
N GLU A 376 7.30 -25.35 25.89
CA GLU A 376 8.60 -25.56 25.28
C GLU A 376 8.72 -24.75 23.99
N TRP A 377 9.95 -24.32 23.68
CA TRP A 377 10.27 -23.64 22.44
C TRP A 377 11.63 -24.01 21.86
#